data_AF-A0A9Q1BMB2-F1
#
_entry.id   AF-A0A9Q1BMB2-F1
#
_cell.length_a   1.000
_cell.length_b   1.000
_cell.length_c   1.000
_cell.angle_alpha   90.00
_cell.angle_beta   90.00
_cell.angle_gamma   90.00
#
_symmetry.space_group_name_H-M   'P 1'
#
loop_
_entity.id
_entity.type
_entity.pdbx_description
1 polymer ?
#
loop_
_entity_poly.entity_id
_entity_poly.type
_entity_poly.pdbx_seq_one_letter_code
_entity_poly.pdbx_strand_id
1 'polypeptide(L)'
;MLIELDSFDQTVTVVSNYLQFYIESLVPIKQLRVYPNTHPWMTNQVKNLLKEKQLLRETNKNLRTINATIRSEIQTAKRRYKDKVMSKATTNPKEMWRDVKLMMGCAESEANYRNAVADDLNGFFCRFERPKQA
;
A
#
# COMPACT_ATOMS: atom_id res chain seq x y z
N MET A 1 -24.32 29.75 26.80
CA MET A 1 -25.62 29.67 26.10
C MET A 1 -26.01 28.21 26.13
N LEU A 2 -26.86 27.83 27.09
CA LEU A 2 -27.39 26.46 27.20
C LEU A 2 -28.47 26.33 26.16
N ILE A 3 -28.28 25.43 25.19
CA ILE A 3 -29.28 25.11 24.17
C ILE A 3 -30.32 24.26 24.88
N GLU A 4 -31.52 24.80 25.10
CA GLU A 4 -32.68 23.98 25.49
C GLU A 4 -33.00 23.05 24.32
N LEU A 5 -32.78 21.76 24.52
CA LEU A 5 -32.98 20.73 23.53
C LEU A 5 -34.37 20.12 23.76
N ASP A 6 -35.35 20.63 23.04
CA ASP A 6 -36.78 20.29 23.21
C ASP A 6 -37.17 18.89 22.71
N SER A 7 -36.27 18.18 22.02
CA SER A 7 -36.52 16.84 21.51
C SER A 7 -35.32 15.92 21.71
N PHE A 8 -35.58 14.67 22.09
CA PHE A 8 -34.57 13.63 22.24
C PHE A 8 -33.69 13.51 20.98
N ASP A 9 -34.29 13.56 19.80
CA ASP A 9 -33.55 13.47 18.52
C ASP A 9 -32.57 14.64 18.34
N GLN A 10 -32.92 15.83 18.81
CA GLN A 10 -32.04 16.98 18.77
C GLN A 10 -30.85 16.81 19.72
N THR A 11 -31.07 16.27 20.93
CA THR A 11 -29.98 15.99 21.88
C THR A 11 -28.96 15.01 21.30
N VAL A 12 -29.45 13.90 20.73
CA VAL A 12 -28.62 12.88 20.09
C VAL A 12 -27.84 13.47 18.91
N THR A 13 -28.49 14.32 18.11
CA THR A 13 -27.84 14.97 16.96
C THR A 13 -26.73 15.91 17.41
N VAL A 14 -26.97 16.77 18.41
CA VAL A 14 -25.95 17.71 18.90
C VAL A 14 -24.75 16.98 19.51
N VAL A 15 -24.99 15.97 20.34
CA VAL A 15 -23.91 15.17 20.95
C VAL A 15 -23.12 14.42 19.87
N SER A 16 -23.79 13.83 18.88
CA SER A 16 -23.12 13.12 17.79
C SER A 16 -22.26 14.06 16.94
N ASN A 17 -22.78 15.24 16.59
CA ASN A 17 -22.02 16.24 15.84
C ASN A 17 -20.82 16.76 16.62
N TYR A 18 -20.97 16.92 17.94
CA TYR A 18 -19.88 17.35 18.81
C TYR A 18 -18.77 16.30 18.92
N LEU A 19 -19.14 15.02 19.04
CA LEU A 19 -18.18 13.91 19.01
C LEU A 19 -17.48 13.80 17.66
N GLN A 20 -18.23 13.93 16.56
CA GLN A 20 -17.67 13.91 15.21
C GLN A 20 -16.67 15.05 15.00
N PHE A 21 -17.01 16.27 15.45
CA PHE A 21 -16.10 17.42 15.41
C PHE A 21 -14.80 17.13 16.14
N TYR A 22 -14.85 16.53 17.34
CA TYR A 22 -13.63 16.17 18.06
C TYR A 22 -12.83 15.07 17.37
N ILE A 23 -13.50 14.07 16.80
CA ILE A 23 -12.82 13.03 16.03
C ILE A 23 -12.09 13.66 14.84
N GLU A 24 -12.76 14.52 14.08
CA GLU A 24 -12.17 15.18 12.90
C GLU A 24 -11.07 16.18 13.28
N SER A 25 -11.22 16.89 14.41
CA SER A 25 -10.26 17.90 14.85
C SER A 25 -9.04 17.31 15.56
N LEU A 26 -9.20 16.22 16.31
CA LEU A 26 -8.13 15.63 17.13
C LEU A 26 -7.47 14.44 16.45
N VAL A 27 -8.19 13.70 15.61
CA VAL A 27 -7.65 12.51 14.95
C VAL A 27 -7.16 12.90 13.56
N PRO A 28 -5.83 12.95 13.33
CA PRO A 28 -5.31 13.19 12.00
C PRO A 28 -5.66 12.02 11.08
N ILE A 29 -6.59 12.23 10.15
CA ILE A 29 -6.93 11.25 9.12
C ILE A 29 -5.88 11.33 8.02
N LYS A 30 -5.18 10.22 7.77
CA LYS A 30 -4.20 10.10 6.68
C LYS A 30 -4.68 9.09 5.64
N GLN A 31 -4.99 9.57 4.45
CA GLN A 31 -5.25 8.69 3.31
C GLN A 31 -3.94 8.15 2.72
N LEU A 32 -3.85 6.83 2.58
CA LEU A 32 -2.68 6.15 2.02
C LEU A 32 -3.09 5.37 0.76
N ARG A 33 -2.48 5.68 -0.38
CA ARG A 33 -2.61 4.88 -1.59
C ARG A 33 -1.69 3.65 -1.51
N VAL A 34 -2.28 2.46 -1.52
CA VAL A 34 -1.58 1.17 -1.55
C VAL A 34 -1.94 0.48 -2.86
N TYR A 35 -0.94 -0.07 -3.56
CA TYR A 35 -1.18 -0.85 -4.77
C TYR A 35 -1.17 -2.34 -4.42
N PRO A 36 -1.94 -3.20 -5.12
CA PRO A 36 -1.92 -4.64 -4.87
C PRO A 36 -0.52 -5.26 -4.97
N ASN A 37 0.34 -4.70 -5.82
CA ASN A 37 1.72 -5.14 -6.00
C ASN A 37 2.75 -4.40 -5.11
N THR A 38 2.31 -3.67 -4.07
CA THR A 38 3.29 -3.11 -3.12
C THR A 38 3.84 -4.23 -2.26
N HIS A 39 5.13 -4.51 -2.41
CA HIS A 39 5.78 -5.49 -1.55
C HIS A 39 5.66 -5.10 -0.06
N PRO A 40 5.39 -6.05 0.84
CA PRO A 40 5.21 -5.77 2.27
C PRO A 40 6.48 -5.30 2.99
N TRP A 41 7.66 -5.52 2.40
CA TRP A 41 8.94 -4.97 2.87
C TRP A 41 9.18 -3.51 2.42
N MET A 42 8.25 -2.88 1.69
CA MET A 42 8.41 -1.52 1.18
C MET A 42 8.20 -0.46 2.28
N THR A 43 9.31 0.05 2.85
CA THR A 43 9.30 1.08 3.88
C THR A 43 9.23 2.51 3.30
N ASN A 44 8.86 3.48 4.14
CA ASN A 44 8.90 4.91 3.76
C ASN A 44 10.32 5.39 3.41
N GLN A 45 11.35 4.84 4.07
CA GLN A 45 12.75 5.16 3.76
C GLN A 45 13.11 4.76 2.33
N VAL A 46 12.79 3.53 1.92
CA VAL A 46 13.02 3.09 0.53
C VAL A 46 12.22 3.95 -0.45
N LYS A 47 10.96 4.30 -0.15
CA LYS A 47 10.15 5.19 -1.00
C LYS A 47 10.79 6.57 -1.15
N ASN A 48 11.31 7.14 -0.06
CA ASN A 48 11.97 8.45 -0.09
C ASN A 48 13.25 8.41 -0.91
N LEU A 49 14.08 7.38 -0.76
CA LEU A 49 15.29 7.20 -1.57
C LEU A 49 14.97 7.01 -3.07
N LEU A 50 13.89 6.30 -3.40
CA LEU A 50 13.43 6.16 -4.79
C LEU A 50 12.98 7.49 -5.38
N LYS A 51 12.28 8.33 -4.61
CA LYS A 51 11.91 9.69 -5.02
C LYS A 51 13.14 10.57 -5.22
N GLU A 52 14.08 10.53 -4.28
CA GLU A 52 15.33 11.28 -4.37
C GLU A 52 16.12 10.88 -5.63
N LYS A 53 16.22 9.59 -5.92
CA LYS A 53 16.83 9.09 -7.16
C LYS A 53 16.14 9.62 -8.42
N GLN A 54 14.81 9.76 -8.40
CA GLN A 54 14.06 10.32 -9.53
C GLN A 54 14.45 11.80 -9.76
N LEU A 55 14.54 12.59 -8.71
CA LEU A 55 15.01 13.99 -8.79
C LEU A 55 16.47 14.11 -9.25
N LEU A 56 17.33 13.19 -8.80
CA LEU A 56 18.74 13.16 -9.22
C LEU A 56 18.92 12.75 -10.70
N ARG A 57 18.01 11.95 -11.25
CA ARG A 57 18.00 11.59 -12.67
C ARG A 57 17.74 12.80 -13.56
N GLU A 58 16.84 13.68 -13.14
CA GLU A 58 16.51 14.91 -13.87
C GLU A 58 17.67 15.91 -13.88
N THR A 59 18.58 15.82 -12.90
CA THR A 59 19.72 16.74 -12.73
C THR A 59 21.07 16.20 -13.24
N ASN A 60 21.09 15.07 -13.97
CA ASN A 60 22.31 14.44 -14.52
C ASN A 60 23.44 14.21 -13.49
N LYS A 61 23.08 14.03 -12.20
CA LYS A 61 24.05 13.76 -11.14
C LYS A 61 24.45 12.28 -11.10
N ASN A 62 25.65 12.01 -10.57
CA ASN A 62 26.14 10.64 -10.44
C ASN A 62 25.23 9.81 -9.51
N LEU A 63 24.57 8.79 -10.06
CA LEU A 63 23.58 7.96 -9.36
C LEU A 63 24.22 6.79 -8.57
N ARG A 64 25.55 6.63 -8.58
CA ARG A 64 26.21 5.45 -8.01
C ARG A 64 26.01 5.34 -6.50
N THR A 65 26.16 6.44 -5.78
CA THR A 65 26.00 6.51 -4.32
C THR A 65 24.56 6.20 -3.92
N ILE A 66 23.58 6.88 -4.54
CA ILE A 66 22.17 6.66 -4.21
C ILE A 66 21.68 5.26 -4.58
N ASN A 67 22.20 4.67 -5.65
CA ASN A 67 21.88 3.28 -5.99
C ASN A 67 22.44 2.31 -4.94
N ALA A 68 23.63 2.57 -4.40
CA ALA A 68 24.21 1.75 -3.34
C ALA A 68 23.40 1.88 -2.03
N THR A 69 22.98 3.10 -1.65
CA THR A 69 22.14 3.31 -0.47
C THR A 69 20.77 2.65 -0.63
N ILE A 70 20.11 2.80 -1.78
CA ILE A 70 18.84 2.10 -2.09
C ILE A 70 18.99 0.59 -1.95
N ARG A 71 20.05 0.01 -2.51
CA ARG A 71 20.28 -1.45 -2.43
C ARG A 71 20.46 -1.89 -0.99
N SER A 72 21.27 -1.17 -0.21
CA SER A 72 21.49 -1.46 1.21
C SER A 72 20.17 -1.40 1.99
N GLU A 73 19.39 -0.34 1.80
CA GLU A 73 18.14 -0.13 2.51
C GLU A 73 17.09 -1.19 2.15
N ILE A 74 16.99 -1.58 0.88
CA ILE A 74 16.12 -2.68 0.44
C ILE A 74 16.52 -3.99 1.13
N GLN A 75 17.82 -4.28 1.23
CA GLN A 75 18.28 -5.50 1.89
C GLN A 75 17.94 -5.50 3.39
N THR A 76 18.15 -4.38 4.07
CA THR A 76 17.78 -4.21 5.48
C THR A 76 16.28 -4.37 5.68
N ALA A 77 15.46 -3.73 4.84
CA ALA A 77 14.01 -3.82 4.90
C ALA A 77 13.50 -5.26 4.67
N LYS A 78 14.08 -5.98 3.70
CA LYS A 78 13.77 -7.39 3.46
C LYS A 78 14.12 -8.28 4.63
N ARG A 79 15.31 -8.11 5.25
CA ARG A 79 15.71 -8.86 6.45
C ARG A 79 14.75 -8.62 7.61
N ARG A 80 14.45 -7.35 7.91
CA ARG A 80 13.52 -6.99 8.97
C ARG A 80 12.14 -7.63 8.78
N TYR A 81 11.65 -7.65 7.54
CA TYR A 81 10.37 -8.29 7.24
C TYR A 81 10.45 -9.82 7.37
N LYS A 82 11.54 -10.44 6.90
CA LYS A 82 11.81 -11.87 7.13
C LYS A 82 11.78 -12.21 8.63
N ASP A 83 12.50 -11.46 9.46
CA ASP A 83 12.58 -11.70 10.91
C ASP A 83 11.20 -11.57 11.57
N LYS A 84 10.41 -10.56 11.16
CA LYS A 84 9.01 -10.37 11.60
C LYS A 84 8.10 -11.54 11.22
N VAL A 85 8.29 -12.12 10.03
CA VAL A 85 7.49 -13.28 9.59
C VAL A 85 7.93 -14.53 10.35
N MET A 86 9.24 -14.76 10.46
CA MET A 86 9.79 -15.93 11.15
C MET A 86 9.50 -15.94 12.66
N SER A 87 9.39 -14.78 13.31
CA SER A 87 9.00 -14.75 14.73
C SER A 87 7.60 -15.33 15.00
N LYS A 88 6.73 -15.37 13.99
CA LYS A 88 5.40 -15.97 14.07
C LYS A 88 5.41 -17.50 13.92
N ALA A 89 6.55 -18.12 13.58
CA ALA A 89 6.64 -19.56 13.34
C ALA A 89 6.15 -20.38 14.54
N THR A 90 6.45 -19.94 15.77
CA THR A 90 6.05 -20.64 17.00
C THR A 90 4.68 -20.19 17.51
N THR A 91 4.36 -18.90 17.38
CA THR A 91 3.12 -18.32 17.95
C THR A 91 1.91 -18.51 17.04
N ASN A 92 2.06 -18.30 15.73
CA ASN A 92 0.98 -18.40 14.75
C ASN A 92 1.51 -18.84 13.36
N PRO A 93 1.75 -20.16 13.18
CA PRO A 93 2.28 -20.70 11.92
C PRO A 93 1.39 -20.39 10.71
N LYS A 94 0.07 -20.36 10.89
CA LYS A 94 -0.89 -20.07 9.81
C LYS A 94 -0.68 -18.66 9.25
N GLU A 95 -0.49 -17.69 10.13
CA GLU A 95 -0.24 -16.30 9.74
C GLU A 95 1.14 -16.13 9.09
N MET A 96 2.16 -16.81 9.61
CA MET A 96 3.49 -16.86 8.97
C MET A 96 3.36 -17.35 7.51
N TRP A 97 2.68 -18.46 7.28
CA TRP A 97 2.50 -19.02 5.94
C TRP A 97 1.72 -18.09 5.01
N ARG A 98 0.73 -17.36 5.53
CA ARG A 98 0.02 -16.33 4.76
C ARG A 98 0.97 -15.20 4.34
N ASP A 99 1.83 -14.73 5.24
CA ASP A 99 2.82 -13.69 4.94
C ASP A 99 3.87 -14.17 3.91
N VAL A 100 4.28 -15.43 3.99
CA VAL A 100 5.17 -16.07 2.98
C VAL A 100 4.48 -16.16 1.62
N LYS A 101 3.21 -16.58 1.57
CA LYS A 101 2.40 -16.62 0.35
C LYS A 101 2.26 -15.22 -0.29
N LEU A 102 2.08 -14.19 0.54
CA LEU A 102 2.06 -12.78 0.11
C LEU A 102 3.41 -12.34 -0.48
N MET A 103 4.54 -12.73 0.13
CA MET A 103 5.87 -12.41 -0.42
C MET A 103 6.11 -13.01 -1.80
N MET A 104 5.65 -14.24 -2.01
CA MET A 104 5.83 -14.96 -3.27
C MET A 104 4.88 -14.46 -4.38
N GLY A 105 3.95 -13.56 -4.07
CA GLY A 105 2.93 -13.13 -5.03
C GLY A 105 1.87 -14.20 -5.31
N CYS A 106 1.85 -15.28 -4.52
CA CYS A 106 0.85 -16.35 -4.58
C CYS A 106 -0.36 -16.05 -3.69
N ALA A 107 -0.52 -14.81 -3.21
CA ALA A 107 -1.71 -14.44 -2.46
C ALA A 107 -2.96 -14.85 -3.24
N GLU A 108 -3.98 -15.36 -2.56
CA GLU A 108 -5.28 -15.60 -3.18
C GLU A 108 -5.75 -14.27 -3.75
N SER A 109 -5.53 -14.10 -5.05
CA SER A 109 -6.30 -13.18 -5.84
C SER A 109 -7.71 -13.74 -5.73
N GLU A 110 -8.58 -13.06 -4.99
CA GLU A 110 -9.97 -12.99 -5.40
C GLU A 110 -9.96 -12.29 -6.77
N ALA A 111 -9.47 -13.00 -7.77
CA ALA A 111 -9.65 -12.63 -9.15
C ALA A 111 -11.15 -12.59 -9.28
N ASN A 112 -11.67 -11.38 -9.42
CA ASN A 112 -13.06 -11.15 -9.73
C ASN A 112 -13.23 -11.59 -11.19
N TYR A 113 -13.20 -12.92 -11.40
CA TYR A 113 -13.31 -13.60 -12.70
C TYR A 113 -14.62 -13.25 -13.41
N ARG A 114 -15.53 -12.53 -12.74
CA ARG A 114 -16.80 -12.08 -13.30
C ARG A 114 -16.67 -10.96 -14.33
N ASN A 115 -15.58 -10.16 -14.34
CA ASN A 115 -15.59 -8.93 -15.15
C ASN A 115 -14.39 -8.73 -16.11
N ALA A 116 -13.36 -9.59 -16.09
CA ALA A 116 -12.31 -9.51 -17.11
C ALA A 116 -12.74 -10.37 -18.31
N VAL A 117 -13.43 -9.76 -19.28
CA VAL A 117 -13.75 -10.40 -20.54
C VAL A 117 -12.44 -10.79 -21.21
N ALA A 118 -12.34 -12.03 -21.72
CA ALA A 118 -11.10 -12.55 -22.31
C ALA A 118 -10.51 -11.63 -23.39
N ASP A 119 -11.37 -10.85 -24.07
CA ASP A 119 -10.98 -9.85 -25.06
C ASP A 119 -10.19 -8.67 -24.47
N ASP A 120 -10.50 -8.22 -23.26
CA ASP A 120 -9.74 -7.16 -22.58
C ASP A 120 -8.34 -7.64 -22.19
N LEU A 121 -8.23 -8.91 -21.80
CA LEU A 121 -6.94 -9.55 -21.51
C LEU A 121 -6.14 -9.75 -22.80
N ASN A 122 -6.77 -10.21 -23.88
CA ASN A 122 -6.14 -10.33 -25.20
C ASN A 122 -5.62 -8.96 -25.68
N GLY A 123 -6.41 -7.89 -25.57
CA GLY A 123 -5.95 -6.54 -25.88
C GLY A 123 -4.76 -6.09 -25.03
N PHE A 124 -4.77 -6.40 -23.72
CA PHE A 124 -3.64 -6.08 -22.84
C PHE A 124 -2.38 -6.86 -23.21
N PHE A 125 -2.45 -8.18 -23.41
CA PHE A 125 -1.27 -9.02 -23.64
C PHE A 125 -0.76 -8.99 -25.09
N CYS A 126 -1.65 -8.87 -26.08
CA CYS A 126 -1.29 -8.79 -27.50
C CYS A 126 -0.86 -7.39 -27.96
N ARG A 127 -0.89 -6.34 -27.11
CA ARG A 127 -0.48 -4.97 -27.50
C ARG A 127 0.95 -4.84 -28.02
N PHE A 128 1.81 -5.82 -27.77
CA PHE A 128 3.20 -5.86 -28.24
C PHE A 128 3.37 -6.71 -29.51
N GLU A 129 2.35 -7.46 -29.89
CA GLU A 129 2.33 -8.23 -31.14
C GLU A 129 1.98 -7.25 -32.26
N ARG A 130 2.97 -6.86 -33.06
CA ARG A 130 2.70 -6.12 -34.29
C ARG A 130 2.21 -7.12 -35.34
N PRO A 131 1.13 -6.82 -36.09
CA PRO A 131 0.77 -7.65 -37.22
C PRO A 131 1.96 -7.70 -38.18
N LYS A 132 2.30 -8.90 -38.66
CA LYS A 132 3.30 -9.09 -39.72
C LYS A 132 2.81 -8.29 -40.92
N GLN A 133 3.51 -7.21 -41.27
CA GLN A 133 3.25 -6.48 -42.50
C GLN A 133 3.49 -7.46 -43.67
N ALA A 134 2.42 -7.76 -44.40
CA ALA A 134 2.46 -8.44 -45.68
C ALA A 134 2.85 -7.46 -46.79
#